data_AF-A0A161VZB1-F1
#
_entry.id   AF-A0A161VZB1-F1
#
_cell.length_a   1.000
_cell.length_b   1.000
_cell.length_c   1.000
_cell.angle_alpha   90.00
_cell.angle_beta   90.00
_cell.angle_gamma   90.00
#
_symmetry.space_group_name_H-M   'P 1'
#
loop_
_entity.id
_entity.type
_entity.pdbx_description
1 polymer ?
#
loop_
_entity_poly.entity_id
_entity_poly.type
_entity_poly.pdbx_seq_one_letter_code
_entity_poly.pdbx_strand_id
1 'polypeptide(L)'
;MTKPRYKGGSELTRHLYGTDIGLPAFSALYNDLLHKDSDFVVNLDPADNGSISDRDVMLVVDLLREDRSLTKESTAHKVDEALARKHNQTKIDNLINLAVQVMVMVDCAAKERHSTGFAVGGYRPISWLQKETFLEFVTRSFPTNADSTAAERVEAAVDEKAALKAWKLQRRLGIQFRGTHNLSEHLLLDPRSSCLYLFHHAGFLKAQLRRARYQSQPLTHSMSDSLQSKRIGGFDRECAEYEGYKIFKDPPEDFQYVYWGERLALLHEMVMSRPPRNKLERWLHRQSNEGNALFIALVALLISILVGIISIGLAAVQIWIAWMAWKHPTPGSPG
;
A
#
# COMPACT_ATOMS: atom_id res chain seq x y z
N MET A 1 -31.16 12.19 -3.12
CA MET A 1 -30.66 13.48 -2.60
C MET A 1 -29.13 13.49 -2.71
N THR A 2 -28.60 14.25 -3.65
CA THR A 2 -27.16 14.45 -3.83
C THR A 2 -26.66 15.48 -2.81
N LYS A 3 -25.80 15.07 -1.87
CA LYS A 3 -25.14 15.99 -0.92
C LYS A 3 -24.42 17.10 -1.70
N PRO A 4 -24.50 18.38 -1.25
CA PRO A 4 -23.81 19.47 -1.91
C PRO A 4 -22.29 19.24 -1.85
N ARG A 5 -21.63 19.37 -3.01
CA ARG A 5 -20.19 19.22 -3.16
C ARG A 5 -19.53 20.50 -2.64
N TYR A 6 -19.00 20.46 -1.43
CA TYR A 6 -18.34 21.60 -0.78
C TYR A 6 -17.18 22.11 -1.64
N LYS A 7 -17.20 23.42 -1.98
CA LYS A 7 -16.18 24.10 -2.80
C LYS A 7 -15.00 24.64 -1.97
N GLY A 8 -15.05 24.57 -0.63
CA GLY A 8 -14.03 25.17 0.26
C GLY A 8 -12.70 24.40 0.34
N GLY A 9 -12.68 23.11 0.02
CA GLY A 9 -11.47 22.28 0.16
C GLY A 9 -10.26 22.70 -0.66
N SER A 10 -10.39 23.60 -1.65
CA SER A 10 -9.26 24.10 -2.45
C SER A 10 -8.30 25.00 -1.66
N GLU A 11 -8.80 25.81 -0.73
CA GLU A 11 -7.97 26.72 0.07
C GLU A 11 -7.15 25.95 1.11
N LEU A 12 -7.80 25.03 1.83
CA LEU A 12 -7.12 24.13 2.77
C LEU A 12 -6.09 23.23 2.08
N THR A 13 -6.42 22.67 0.90
CA THR A 13 -5.48 21.84 0.12
C THR A 13 -4.25 22.64 -0.29
N ARG A 14 -4.45 23.90 -0.73
CA ARG A 14 -3.34 24.83 -1.04
C ARG A 14 -2.50 25.15 0.18
N HIS A 15 -3.13 25.43 1.32
CA HIS A 15 -2.44 25.71 2.59
C HIS A 15 -1.64 24.52 3.12
N LEU A 16 -2.21 23.32 3.01
CA LEU A 16 -1.58 22.09 3.46
C LEU A 16 -0.43 21.66 2.55
N TYR A 17 -0.64 21.71 1.23
CA TYR A 17 0.23 21.04 0.26
C TYR A 17 0.94 21.99 -0.72
N GLY A 18 0.73 23.30 -0.61
CA GLY A 18 1.41 24.33 -1.40
C GLY A 18 1.08 24.32 -2.90
N THR A 19 0.06 23.56 -3.32
CA THR A 19 -0.31 23.42 -4.73
C THR A 19 -1.81 23.30 -4.87
N ASP A 20 -2.36 23.81 -5.99
CA ASP A 20 -3.78 23.67 -6.35
C ASP A 20 -4.05 22.34 -7.07
N ILE A 21 -3.41 21.26 -6.59
CA ILE A 21 -3.65 19.93 -7.13
C ILE A 21 -5.03 19.51 -6.63
N GLY A 22 -5.94 19.23 -7.56
CA GLY A 22 -7.21 18.60 -7.22
C GLY A 22 -6.95 17.21 -6.64
N LEU A 23 -7.07 17.07 -5.32
CA LEU A 23 -6.99 15.79 -4.60
C LEU A 23 -8.41 15.31 -4.24
N PRO A 24 -9.18 14.73 -5.19
CA PRO A 24 -10.60 14.42 -4.97
C PRO A 24 -10.82 13.40 -3.86
N ALA A 25 -9.91 12.43 -3.68
CA ALA A 25 -9.99 11.45 -2.60
C ALA A 25 -9.77 12.09 -1.22
N PHE A 26 -8.81 13.01 -1.12
CA PHE A 26 -8.58 13.80 0.08
C PHE A 26 -9.76 14.73 0.38
N SER A 27 -10.26 15.48 -0.60
CA SER A 27 -11.41 16.38 -0.39
C SER A 27 -12.67 15.60 0.02
N ALA A 28 -12.86 14.38 -0.49
CA ALA A 28 -13.95 13.51 -0.06
C ALA A 28 -13.77 13.07 1.40
N LEU A 29 -12.56 12.68 1.81
CA LEU A 29 -12.26 12.35 3.20
C LEU A 29 -12.45 13.57 4.12
N TYR A 30 -11.93 14.73 3.74
CA TYR A 30 -12.06 15.95 4.54
C TYR A 30 -13.52 16.32 4.77
N ASN A 31 -14.34 16.26 3.71
CA ASN A 31 -15.78 16.47 3.83
C ASN A 31 -16.43 15.41 4.71
N ASP A 32 -16.08 14.13 4.58
CA ASP A 32 -16.61 13.08 5.44
C ASP A 32 -16.29 13.36 6.92
N LEU A 33 -15.03 13.68 7.23
CA LEU A 33 -14.59 13.98 8.59
C LEU A 33 -15.29 15.22 9.17
N LEU A 34 -15.48 16.28 8.37
CA LEU A 34 -16.25 17.46 8.79
C LEU A 34 -17.71 17.14 9.13
N HIS A 35 -18.34 16.18 8.42
CA HIS A 35 -19.75 15.86 8.60
C HIS A 35 -19.99 14.68 9.56
N LYS A 36 -18.97 13.87 9.86
CA LYS A 36 -19.07 12.74 10.77
C LYS A 36 -19.36 13.18 12.22
N ASP A 37 -18.89 14.38 12.58
CA ASP A 37 -19.18 15.00 13.87
C ASP A 37 -20.59 15.57 13.96
N SER A 38 -21.20 15.99 12.83
CA SER A 38 -22.57 16.48 12.83
C SER A 38 -23.63 15.38 12.98
N ASP A 39 -23.30 14.13 12.67
CA ASP A 39 -24.26 13.01 12.67
C ASP A 39 -24.38 12.31 14.05
N PHE A 40 -23.41 12.46 14.96
CA PHE A 40 -23.38 11.74 16.25
C PHE A 40 -23.44 12.64 17.50
N VAL A 41 -23.20 13.94 17.38
CA VAL A 41 -23.37 14.87 18.49
C VAL A 41 -24.83 15.32 18.52
N VAL A 42 -25.62 14.76 19.44
CA VAL A 42 -26.89 15.38 19.84
C VAL A 42 -26.53 16.75 20.40
N ASN A 43 -26.71 17.79 19.59
CA ASN A 43 -26.37 19.16 19.92
C ASN A 43 -27.35 19.64 21.00
N LEU A 44 -26.99 19.46 22.27
CA LEU A 44 -27.81 19.83 23.43
C LEU A 44 -27.74 21.34 23.73
N ASP A 45 -26.83 22.08 23.10
CA ASP A 45 -26.64 23.51 23.33
C ASP A 45 -26.87 24.33 22.04
N PRO A 46 -27.97 25.10 21.93
CA PRO A 46 -28.26 25.95 20.78
C PRO A 46 -27.24 27.08 20.56
N ALA A 47 -26.43 27.41 21.58
CA ALA A 47 -25.37 28.42 21.47
C ALA A 47 -24.11 27.90 20.78
N ASP A 48 -23.93 26.58 20.70
CA ASP A 48 -22.77 25.92 20.09
C ASP A 48 -23.05 25.49 18.64
N ASN A 49 -23.72 26.35 17.86
CA ASN A 49 -24.04 26.10 16.45
C ASN A 49 -22.88 26.38 15.48
N GLY A 50 -21.69 26.69 15.99
CA GLY A 50 -20.49 26.84 15.16
C GLY A 50 -20.06 25.50 14.59
N SER A 51 -20.25 25.29 13.29
CA SER A 51 -19.59 24.22 12.54
C SER A 51 -18.09 24.49 12.45
N ILE A 52 -17.26 23.46 12.60
CA ILE A 52 -15.81 23.56 12.36
C ILE A 52 -15.59 24.13 10.94
N SER A 53 -14.88 25.25 10.84
CA SER A 53 -14.57 25.88 9.56
C SER A 53 -13.16 25.53 9.07
N ASP A 54 -12.93 25.65 7.76
CA ASP A 54 -11.60 25.46 7.16
C ASP A 54 -10.54 26.36 7.81
N ARG A 55 -10.93 27.58 8.25
CA ARG A 55 -10.03 28.51 8.95
C ARG A 55 -9.61 28.03 10.32
N ASP A 56 -10.54 27.43 11.07
CA ASP A 56 -10.22 26.87 12.39
C ASP A 56 -9.24 25.70 12.23
N VAL A 57 -9.41 24.87 11.18
CA VAL A 57 -8.48 23.77 10.86
C VAL A 57 -7.10 24.31 10.47
N MET A 58 -7.03 25.34 9.63
CA MET A 58 -5.75 25.97 9.24
C MET A 58 -5.01 26.56 10.45
N LEU A 59 -5.72 27.18 11.39
CA LEU A 59 -5.13 27.72 12.62
C LEU A 59 -4.42 26.64 13.45
N VAL A 60 -5.07 25.49 13.67
CA VAL A 60 -4.43 24.39 14.41
C VAL A 60 -3.21 23.84 13.65
N VAL A 61 -3.33 23.71 12.33
CA VAL A 61 -2.22 23.25 11.48
C VAL A 61 -1.03 24.18 11.58
N ASP A 62 -1.24 25.49 11.59
CA ASP A 62 -0.15 26.47 11.68
C ASP A 62 0.51 26.45 13.05
N LEU A 63 -0.27 26.38 14.14
CA LEU A 63 0.26 26.21 15.49
C LEU A 63 1.19 24.99 15.62
N LEU A 64 0.78 23.84 15.07
CA LEU A 64 1.57 22.60 15.11
C LEU A 64 2.78 22.62 14.17
N ARG A 65 2.71 23.41 13.09
CA ARG A 65 3.83 23.59 12.15
C ARG A 65 4.90 24.51 12.70
N GLU A 66 4.50 25.55 13.44
CA GLU A 66 5.38 26.48 14.13
C GLU A 66 6.07 25.82 15.31
N ASP A 67 5.32 25.09 16.13
CA ASP A 67 5.86 24.41 17.33
C ASP A 67 5.44 22.94 17.39
N ARG A 68 6.40 22.07 17.07
CA ARG A 68 6.23 20.60 17.08
C ARG A 68 6.36 20.00 18.48
N SER A 69 6.80 20.78 19.47
CA SER A 69 6.94 20.33 20.86
C SER A 69 5.66 20.50 21.68
N LEU A 70 4.61 21.09 21.09
CA LEU A 70 3.33 21.25 21.77
C LEU A 70 2.71 19.91 22.13
N THR A 71 2.25 19.82 23.37
CA THR A 71 1.44 18.71 23.86
C THR A 71 -0.01 18.86 23.40
N LYS A 72 -0.80 17.78 23.46
CA LYS A 72 -2.23 17.86 23.14
C LYS A 72 -2.97 18.84 24.05
N GLU A 73 -2.66 18.82 25.35
CA GLU A 73 -3.26 19.75 26.33
C GLU A 73 -2.88 21.22 26.07
N SER A 74 -1.61 21.49 25.74
CA SER A 74 -1.15 22.85 25.42
C SER A 74 -1.74 23.35 24.10
N THR A 75 -1.85 22.46 23.11
CA THR A 75 -2.52 22.76 21.84
C THR A 75 -3.99 23.12 22.08
N ALA A 76 -4.71 22.33 22.88
CA ALA A 76 -6.10 22.62 23.24
C ALA A 76 -6.25 23.98 23.92
N HIS A 77 -5.37 24.31 24.87
CA HIS A 77 -5.37 25.62 25.53
C HIS A 77 -5.14 26.77 24.54
N LYS A 78 -4.14 26.67 23.67
CA LYS A 78 -3.83 27.71 22.67
C LYS A 78 -4.96 27.88 21.65
N VAL A 79 -5.62 26.78 21.28
CA VAL A 79 -6.76 26.81 20.34
C VAL A 79 -7.98 27.45 21.00
N ASP A 80 -8.26 27.14 22.26
CA ASP A 80 -9.34 27.77 23.04
C ASP A 80 -9.12 29.29 23.14
N GLU A 81 -7.90 29.70 23.53
CA GLU A 81 -7.50 31.10 23.64
C GLU A 81 -7.63 31.85 22.29
N ALA A 82 -7.14 31.24 21.20
CA ALA A 82 -7.17 31.85 19.88
C ALA A 82 -8.57 31.95 19.27
N LEU A 83 -9.45 30.99 19.56
CA LEU A 83 -10.81 31.01 19.04
C LEU A 83 -11.68 32.00 19.81
N ALA A 84 -11.34 32.36 21.06
CA ALA A 84 -12.06 33.30 21.93
C ALA A 84 -13.59 33.05 21.99
N ARG A 85 -14.00 31.83 21.62
CA ARG A 85 -15.38 31.33 21.56
C ARG A 85 -15.48 30.27 22.66
N LYS A 86 -16.57 30.27 23.42
CA LYS A 86 -16.87 29.22 24.42
C LYS A 86 -17.25 27.91 23.72
N HIS A 87 -16.34 27.31 22.95
CA HIS A 87 -16.55 25.97 22.42
C HIS A 87 -16.43 24.95 23.55
N ASN A 88 -17.24 23.90 23.51
CA ASN A 88 -17.07 22.78 24.43
C ASN A 88 -15.71 22.09 24.17
N GLN A 89 -15.05 21.58 25.22
CA GLN A 89 -13.79 20.84 25.13
C GLN A 89 -13.83 19.74 24.06
N THR A 90 -14.96 19.03 23.94
CA THR A 90 -15.16 18.00 22.90
C THR A 90 -15.00 18.54 21.48
N LYS A 91 -15.45 19.77 21.21
CA LYS A 91 -15.29 20.38 19.89
C LYS A 91 -13.85 20.78 19.59
N ILE A 92 -13.14 21.27 20.60
CA ILE A 92 -11.71 21.58 20.49
C ILE A 92 -10.93 20.30 20.21
N ASP A 93 -11.23 19.22 20.94
CA ASP A 93 -10.60 17.91 20.72
C ASP A 93 -10.88 17.38 19.31
N ASN A 94 -12.12 17.51 18.83
CA ASN A 94 -12.50 17.11 17.47
C ASN A 94 -11.81 17.95 16.39
N LEU A 95 -11.73 19.26 16.58
CA LEU A 95 -11.02 20.18 15.68
C LEU A 95 -9.53 19.80 15.60
N ILE A 96 -8.90 19.54 16.75
CA ILE A 96 -7.51 19.08 16.82
C ILE A 96 -7.36 17.74 16.10
N ASN A 97 -8.27 16.81 16.35
CA ASN A 97 -8.24 15.49 15.73
C ASN A 97 -8.35 15.58 14.20
N LEU A 98 -9.27 16.40 13.71
CA LEU A 98 -9.44 16.68 12.30
C LEU A 98 -8.17 17.31 11.70
N ALA A 99 -7.63 18.35 12.34
CA ALA A 99 -6.44 19.06 11.88
C ALA A 99 -5.21 18.14 11.78
N VAL A 100 -4.96 17.32 12.81
CA VAL A 100 -3.89 16.32 12.80
C VAL A 100 -4.12 15.29 11.71
N GLN A 101 -5.34 14.77 11.60
CA GLN A 101 -5.67 13.74 10.60
C GLN A 101 -5.51 14.26 9.17
N VAL A 102 -5.90 15.50 8.85
CA VAL A 102 -5.70 16.04 7.49
C VAL A 102 -4.24 16.44 7.22
N MET A 103 -3.50 16.83 8.26
CA MET A 103 -2.11 17.25 8.14
C MET A 103 -1.17 16.08 7.88
N VAL A 104 -1.30 14.99 8.66
CA VAL A 104 -0.37 13.83 8.61
C VAL A 104 -1.03 12.52 8.18
N MET A 105 -2.35 12.50 7.95
CA MET A 105 -3.11 11.30 7.58
C MET A 105 -3.05 10.19 8.63
N VAL A 106 -2.90 10.55 9.90
CA VAL A 106 -2.93 9.64 11.05
C VAL A 106 -4.12 9.97 11.92
N ASP A 107 -4.88 8.95 12.31
CA ASP A 107 -5.98 9.11 13.25
C ASP A 107 -5.47 9.17 14.69
N CYS A 108 -5.49 10.36 15.29
CA CYS A 108 -5.03 10.59 16.67
C CYS A 108 -6.07 10.28 17.76
N ALA A 109 -7.27 9.84 17.38
CA ALA A 109 -8.30 9.32 18.28
C ALA A 109 -8.55 7.82 18.08
N ALA A 110 -7.67 7.11 17.35
CA ALA A 110 -7.91 5.74 16.94
C ALA A 110 -8.21 4.81 18.14
N LYS A 111 -7.45 4.89 19.23
CA LYS A 111 -7.65 4.04 20.42
C LYS A 111 -9.03 4.21 21.06
N GLU A 112 -9.61 5.41 21.00
CA GLU A 112 -10.92 5.71 21.59
C GLU A 112 -12.07 5.06 20.82
N ARG A 113 -11.84 4.76 19.54
CA ARG A 113 -12.82 4.10 18.65
C ARG A 113 -12.74 2.58 18.70
N HIS A 114 -11.80 2.02 19.45
CA HIS A 114 -11.58 0.59 19.57
C HIS A 114 -11.69 0.11 21.01
N SER A 115 -12.09 -1.15 21.20
CA SER A 115 -12.12 -1.75 22.53
C SER A 115 -10.70 -1.89 23.10
N THR A 116 -10.58 -1.90 24.44
CA THR A 116 -9.30 -1.90 25.16
C THR A 116 -8.36 -3.07 24.82
N GLY A 117 -8.89 -4.16 24.25
CA GLY A 117 -8.14 -5.33 23.80
C GLY A 117 -8.03 -5.49 22.27
N PHE A 118 -8.43 -4.49 21.49
CA PHE A 118 -8.38 -4.59 20.03
C PHE A 118 -6.93 -4.63 19.53
N ALA A 119 -6.60 -5.71 18.82
CA ALA A 119 -5.33 -5.87 18.13
C ALA A 119 -5.55 -6.62 16.82
N VAL A 120 -4.91 -6.14 15.76
CA VAL A 120 -4.97 -6.71 14.40
C VAL A 120 -3.54 -6.87 13.92
N GLY A 121 -3.10 -8.09 13.61
CA GLY A 121 -1.75 -8.32 13.07
C GLY A 121 -0.61 -7.73 13.91
N GLY A 122 -0.73 -7.74 15.25
CA GLY A 122 0.24 -7.12 16.16
C GLY A 122 0.12 -5.59 16.31
N TYR A 123 -0.67 -4.92 15.47
CA TYR A 123 -0.95 -3.49 15.60
C TYR A 123 -2.04 -3.23 16.65
N ARG A 124 -1.79 -2.22 17.48
CA ARG A 124 -2.77 -1.64 18.40
C ARG A 124 -3.00 -0.19 17.99
N PRO A 125 -4.25 0.27 17.84
CA PRO A 125 -4.57 1.66 17.58
C PRO A 125 -3.95 2.59 18.63
N ILE A 126 -3.42 3.70 18.15
CA ILE A 126 -2.67 4.69 18.93
C ILE A 126 -3.45 6.00 18.92
N SER A 127 -3.67 6.61 20.08
CA SER A 127 -4.21 7.97 20.21
C SER A 127 -3.17 8.93 20.77
N TRP A 128 -3.22 10.20 20.39
CA TRP A 128 -2.36 11.25 20.92
C TRP A 128 -2.70 11.50 22.40
N LEU A 129 -1.72 11.28 23.28
CA LEU A 129 -1.90 11.42 24.73
C LEU A 129 -1.83 12.89 25.17
N GLN A 130 -2.48 13.22 26.28
CA GLN A 130 -2.61 14.61 26.74
C GLN A 130 -1.26 15.32 26.94
N LYS A 131 -0.29 14.62 27.54
CA LYS A 131 1.05 15.13 27.86
C LYS A 131 2.12 14.78 26.82
N GLU A 132 1.74 14.07 25.76
CA GLU A 132 2.65 13.67 24.70
C GLU A 132 2.79 14.82 23.70
N THR A 133 4.00 15.09 23.24
CA THR A 133 4.22 16.12 22.23
C THR A 133 3.72 15.65 20.86
N PHE A 134 3.39 16.61 19.98
CA PHE A 134 2.95 16.29 18.63
C PHE A 134 4.01 15.48 17.87
N LEU A 135 5.29 15.85 17.99
CA LEU A 135 6.39 15.13 17.35
C LEU A 135 6.53 13.68 17.85
N GLU A 136 6.46 13.45 19.16
CA GLU A 136 6.51 12.11 19.75
C GLU A 136 5.35 11.23 19.26
N PHE A 137 4.14 11.79 19.25
CA PHE A 137 2.96 11.10 18.76
C PHE A 137 3.11 10.66 17.31
N VAL A 138 3.51 11.57 16.42
CA VAL A 138 3.70 11.27 15.00
C VAL A 138 4.80 10.21 14.83
N THR A 139 5.92 10.34 15.56
CA THR A 139 7.04 9.40 15.49
C THR A 139 6.62 7.99 15.90
N ARG A 140 5.89 7.83 17.02
CA ARG A 140 5.46 6.49 17.46
C ARG A 140 4.28 5.91 16.68
N SER A 141 3.61 6.72 15.86
CA SER A 141 2.49 6.26 15.04
C SER A 141 2.92 5.33 13.91
N PHE A 142 4.21 5.35 13.54
CA PHE A 142 4.75 4.54 12.47
C PHE A 142 5.65 3.43 13.01
N PRO A 143 5.48 2.17 12.56
CA PRO A 143 6.39 1.09 12.93
C PRO A 143 7.76 1.30 12.27
N THR A 144 8.81 1.26 13.08
CA THR A 144 10.22 1.36 12.65
C THR A 144 10.95 0.05 12.91
N ASN A 145 11.85 -0.33 12.02
CA ASN A 145 12.72 -1.50 12.22
C ASN A 145 13.84 -1.12 13.21
N ALA A 146 13.64 -1.32 14.50
CA ALA A 146 14.62 -0.95 15.53
C ALA A 146 15.81 -1.93 15.62
N ASP A 147 15.62 -3.18 15.17
CA ASP A 147 16.58 -4.27 15.36
C ASP A 147 17.33 -4.62 14.05
N SER A 148 18.62 -4.97 14.16
CA SER A 148 19.47 -5.33 13.01
C SER A 148 18.94 -6.54 12.23
N THR A 149 18.39 -7.53 12.93
CA THR A 149 17.75 -8.71 12.31
C THR A 149 16.46 -8.36 11.56
N ALA A 150 15.76 -7.31 11.98
CA ALA A 150 14.61 -6.80 11.25
C ALA A 150 15.08 -6.09 9.96
N ALA A 151 16.19 -5.34 10.01
CA ALA A 151 16.74 -4.67 8.84
C ALA A 151 17.13 -5.67 7.73
N GLU A 152 17.81 -6.78 8.05
CA GLU A 152 18.19 -7.82 7.08
C GLU A 152 16.97 -8.45 6.39
N ARG A 153 15.92 -8.79 7.16
CA ARG A 153 14.68 -9.34 6.59
C ARG A 153 13.97 -8.35 5.68
N VAL A 154 14.06 -7.06 6.00
CA VAL A 154 13.47 -5.99 5.19
C VAL A 154 14.23 -5.80 3.88
N GLU A 155 15.56 -5.81 3.94
CA GLU A 155 16.42 -5.75 2.75
C GLU A 155 16.11 -6.91 1.79
N ALA A 156 16.07 -8.15 2.30
CA ALA A 156 15.69 -9.32 1.51
C ALA A 156 14.28 -9.17 0.87
N ALA A 157 13.32 -8.63 1.63
CA ALA A 157 11.97 -8.39 1.11
C ALA A 157 11.93 -7.30 0.02
N VAL A 158 12.80 -6.29 0.11
CA VAL A 158 12.94 -5.22 -0.89
C VAL A 158 13.62 -5.74 -2.16
N ASP A 159 14.68 -6.54 -2.02
CA ASP A 159 15.39 -7.19 -3.13
C ASP A 159 14.45 -8.11 -3.91
N GLU A 160 13.67 -8.90 -3.18
CA GLU A 160 12.70 -9.83 -3.74
C GLU A 160 11.28 -9.24 -3.90
N LYS A 161 11.15 -7.91 -4.01
CA LYS A 161 9.85 -7.22 -4.18
C LYS A 161 8.96 -7.79 -5.29
N ALA A 162 9.54 -8.46 -6.29
CA ALA A 162 8.79 -9.15 -7.34
C ALA A 162 7.91 -10.29 -6.80
N ALA A 163 8.21 -10.87 -5.63
CA ALA A 163 7.40 -11.87 -4.94
C ALA A 163 6.15 -11.25 -4.28
N LEU A 164 6.22 -9.97 -3.90
CA LEU A 164 5.18 -9.23 -3.18
C LEU A 164 4.14 -8.56 -4.08
N LYS A 165 4.13 -8.86 -5.39
CA LYS A 165 3.13 -8.33 -6.32
C LYS A 165 1.71 -8.65 -5.83
N ALA A 166 0.80 -7.67 -5.93
CA ALA A 166 -0.57 -7.79 -5.42
C ALA A 166 -1.30 -9.07 -5.88
N TRP A 167 -1.19 -9.41 -7.17
CA TRP A 167 -1.79 -10.64 -7.70
C TRP A 167 -1.16 -11.92 -7.13
N LYS A 168 0.13 -11.91 -6.76
CA LYS A 168 0.79 -13.05 -6.09
C LYS A 168 0.27 -13.19 -4.67
N LEU A 169 0.12 -12.09 -3.93
CA LEU A 169 -0.46 -12.10 -2.59
C LEU A 169 -1.91 -12.63 -2.62
N GLN A 170 -2.73 -12.17 -3.56
CA GLN A 170 -4.09 -12.69 -3.77
C GLN A 170 -4.09 -14.18 -4.11
N ARG A 171 -3.33 -14.59 -5.13
CA ARG A 171 -3.36 -15.96 -5.64
C ARG A 171 -2.69 -16.96 -4.68
N ARG A 172 -1.56 -16.60 -4.09
CA ARG A 172 -0.75 -17.48 -3.23
C ARG A 172 -1.26 -17.48 -1.81
N LEU A 173 -1.53 -16.31 -1.25
CA LEU A 173 -1.89 -16.14 0.16
C LEU A 173 -3.41 -16.06 0.39
N GLY A 174 -4.21 -15.76 -0.63
CA GLY A 174 -5.65 -15.50 -0.46
C GLY A 174 -5.93 -14.12 0.15
N ILE A 175 -4.94 -13.22 0.13
CA ILE A 175 -5.05 -11.89 0.73
C ILE A 175 -5.99 -11.03 -0.09
N GLN A 176 -6.94 -10.39 0.58
CA GLN A 176 -7.78 -9.32 0.05
C GLN A 176 -7.16 -7.96 0.35
N PHE A 177 -7.45 -6.93 -0.46
CA PHE A 177 -6.97 -5.57 -0.21
C PHE A 177 -8.12 -4.66 0.21
N ARG A 178 -7.91 -3.85 1.23
CA ARG A 178 -8.82 -2.77 1.63
C ARG A 178 -8.08 -1.45 1.70
N GLY A 179 -8.71 -0.39 1.21
CA GLY A 179 -8.22 0.97 1.38
C GLY A 179 -8.32 1.38 2.85
N THR A 180 -7.29 2.05 3.37
CA THR A 180 -7.37 2.79 4.64
C THR A 180 -7.07 4.27 4.44
N HIS A 181 -7.75 5.11 5.21
CA HIS A 181 -7.49 6.56 5.28
C HIS A 181 -6.42 6.91 6.34
N ASN A 182 -6.02 5.93 7.16
CA ASN A 182 -5.04 6.08 8.22
C ASN A 182 -3.69 5.51 7.75
N LEU A 183 -2.70 6.38 7.62
CA LEU A 183 -1.37 6.04 7.13
C LEU A 183 -0.65 5.05 8.06
N SER A 184 -0.93 5.10 9.37
CA SER A 184 -0.37 4.16 10.35
C SER A 184 -0.81 2.71 10.14
N GLU A 185 -1.92 2.48 9.41
CA GLU A 185 -2.45 1.15 9.06
C GLU A 185 -1.92 0.63 7.71
N HIS A 186 -1.04 1.37 7.03
CA HIS A 186 -0.48 0.92 5.75
C HIS A 186 0.27 -0.41 5.90
N LEU A 187 0.01 -1.35 4.98
CA LEU A 187 0.52 -2.73 5.01
C LEU A 187 0.11 -3.53 6.26
N LEU A 188 -0.93 -3.11 6.98
CA LEU A 188 -1.41 -3.88 8.11
C LEU A 188 -2.17 -5.11 7.61
N LEU A 189 -1.73 -6.30 8.01
CA LEU A 189 -2.42 -7.55 7.68
C LEU A 189 -3.35 -7.96 8.83
N ASP A 190 -4.65 -8.06 8.56
CA ASP A 190 -5.60 -8.73 9.44
C ASP A 190 -5.63 -10.24 9.14
N PRO A 191 -5.09 -11.09 10.01
CA PRO A 191 -5.09 -12.53 9.79
C PRO A 191 -6.51 -13.13 9.83
N ARG A 192 -7.45 -12.50 10.54
CA ARG A 192 -8.83 -13.04 10.68
C ARG A 192 -9.62 -12.89 9.40
N SER A 193 -9.55 -11.71 8.79
CA SER A 193 -10.22 -11.43 7.51
C SER A 193 -9.33 -11.68 6.29
N SER A 194 -8.07 -12.10 6.49
CA SER A 194 -7.05 -12.23 5.45
C SER A 194 -6.96 -10.97 4.58
N CYS A 195 -7.06 -9.80 5.23
CA CYS A 195 -7.14 -8.53 4.55
C CYS A 195 -5.92 -7.67 4.83
N LEU A 196 -5.29 -7.17 3.77
CA LEU A 196 -4.21 -6.21 3.85
C LEU A 196 -4.78 -4.79 3.67
N TYR A 197 -4.55 -3.94 4.66
CA TYR A 197 -4.90 -2.52 4.61
C TYR A 197 -3.83 -1.76 3.83
N LEU A 198 -4.27 -1.00 2.84
CA LEU A 198 -3.43 -0.21 1.97
C LEU A 198 -3.87 1.24 2.06
N PHE A 199 -3.00 2.09 2.58
CA PHE A 199 -3.20 3.54 2.48
C PHE A 199 -3.36 3.95 1.01
N HIS A 200 -4.51 4.54 0.70
CA HIS A 200 -4.91 4.73 -0.70
C HIS A 200 -4.80 6.16 -1.20
N HIS A 201 -4.52 7.15 -0.36
CA HIS A 201 -4.38 8.54 -0.82
C HIS A 201 -2.99 8.78 -1.43
N ALA A 202 -2.72 8.15 -2.58
CA ALA A 202 -1.45 8.28 -3.28
C ALA A 202 -1.15 9.74 -3.64
N GLY A 203 -2.17 10.54 -3.99
CA GLY A 203 -1.97 11.97 -4.28
C GLY A 203 -1.46 12.77 -3.09
N PHE A 204 -1.84 12.41 -1.86
CA PHE A 204 -1.25 12.99 -0.65
C PHE A 204 0.25 12.68 -0.57
N LEU A 205 0.65 11.41 -0.76
CA LEU A 205 2.07 11.02 -0.72
C LEU A 205 2.88 11.71 -1.82
N LYS A 206 2.35 11.78 -3.05
CA LYS A 206 2.98 12.49 -4.16
C LYS A 206 3.14 13.98 -3.85
N ALA A 207 2.14 14.63 -3.23
CA ALA A 207 2.22 16.03 -2.84
C ALA A 207 3.30 16.28 -1.79
N GLN A 208 3.40 15.43 -0.76
CA GLN A 208 4.46 15.53 0.27
C GLN A 208 5.85 15.35 -0.34
N LEU A 209 6.02 14.36 -1.23
CA LEU A 209 7.27 14.14 -1.95
C LEU A 209 7.64 15.34 -2.84
N ARG A 210 6.68 15.89 -3.59
CA ARG A 210 6.89 17.09 -4.42
C ARG A 210 7.33 18.28 -3.57
N ARG A 211 6.70 18.49 -2.41
CA ARG A 211 7.06 19.57 -1.48
C ARG A 211 8.48 19.41 -0.93
N ALA A 212 8.87 18.20 -0.56
CA ALA A 212 10.25 17.90 -0.13
C ALA A 212 11.26 18.18 -1.25
N ARG A 213 10.91 17.90 -2.51
CA ARG A 213 11.78 18.16 -3.67
C ARG A 213 11.84 19.64 -4.06
N TYR A 214 10.74 20.39 -3.92
CA TYR A 214 10.62 21.75 -4.41
C TYR A 214 11.44 22.80 -3.65
N GLN A 215 12.07 22.43 -2.54
CA GLN A 215 13.11 23.25 -1.91
C GLN A 215 14.44 23.28 -2.72
N SER A 216 14.51 22.67 -3.93
CA SER A 216 15.34 23.08 -5.10
C SER A 216 14.88 22.41 -6.43
N GLN A 217 14.34 23.20 -7.37
CA GLN A 217 13.56 22.89 -8.61
C GLN A 217 14.36 22.94 -9.95
N PRO A 218 13.82 22.59 -11.17
CA PRO A 218 12.48 22.07 -11.57
C PRO A 218 12.50 20.87 -12.58
N LEU A 219 11.32 20.32 -12.92
CA LEU A 219 10.96 19.95 -14.32
C LEU A 219 9.44 19.76 -14.44
N THR A 220 8.86 20.58 -15.33
CA THR A 220 7.46 20.69 -15.75
C THR A 220 7.05 19.60 -16.73
N HIS A 221 5.75 19.24 -16.80
CA HIS A 221 4.94 19.28 -18.03
C HIS A 221 3.42 19.06 -17.81
N SER A 222 2.64 19.91 -18.49
CA SER A 222 1.28 19.88 -19.08
C SER A 222 0.07 19.17 -18.44
N MET A 223 -1.03 19.93 -18.34
CA MET A 223 -2.39 19.58 -17.88
C MET A 223 -3.30 18.89 -18.92
N SER A 224 -2.83 18.60 -20.13
CA SER A 224 -3.71 18.16 -21.24
C SER A 224 -4.27 16.74 -21.09
N ASP A 225 -3.63 15.87 -20.32
CA ASP A 225 -3.97 14.43 -20.32
C ASP A 225 -4.89 14.05 -19.15
N SER A 226 -5.35 15.04 -18.37
CA SER A 226 -6.28 14.87 -17.24
C SER A 226 -7.72 14.52 -17.65
N LEU A 227 -8.03 14.48 -18.94
CA LEU A 227 -9.36 14.17 -19.46
C LEU A 227 -9.40 12.80 -20.15
N GLN A 228 -9.49 11.75 -19.35
CA GLN A 228 -10.39 10.62 -19.60
C GLN A 228 -10.47 9.75 -18.34
N SER A 229 -11.67 9.69 -17.77
CA SER A 229 -12.02 8.86 -16.61
C SER A 229 -12.57 7.52 -17.09
N LYS A 230 -12.16 6.44 -16.44
CA LYS A 230 -13.07 5.33 -16.13
C LYS A 230 -12.75 4.80 -14.73
N ARG A 231 -13.80 4.74 -13.91
CA ARG A 231 -13.82 4.25 -12.53
C ARG A 231 -13.41 2.78 -12.44
N ILE A 232 -12.72 2.40 -11.35
CA ILE A 232 -13.08 1.24 -10.50
C ILE A 232 -12.75 1.63 -9.04
N GLY A 233 -13.65 1.31 -8.10
CA GLY A 233 -13.70 1.88 -6.75
C GLY A 233 -12.64 1.42 -5.74
N GLY A 234 -12.74 2.01 -4.54
CA GLY A 234 -12.03 1.66 -3.32
C GLY A 234 -10.68 2.35 -3.10
N PHE A 235 -10.03 2.83 -4.16
CA PHE A 235 -8.67 3.37 -4.13
C PHE A 235 -8.57 4.65 -4.97
N ASP A 236 -7.65 5.54 -4.61
CA ASP A 236 -7.34 6.74 -5.40
C ASP A 236 -6.95 6.35 -6.83
N ARG A 237 -7.37 7.15 -7.81
CA ARG A 237 -7.03 6.95 -9.22
C ARG A 237 -5.51 6.91 -9.41
N GLU A 238 -4.80 7.73 -8.65
CA GLU A 238 -3.34 7.77 -8.68
C GLU A 238 -2.67 6.48 -8.18
N CYS A 239 -3.39 5.59 -7.46
CA CYS A 239 -2.86 4.27 -7.08
C CYS A 239 -2.66 3.34 -8.29
N ALA A 240 -3.38 3.55 -9.40
CA ALA A 240 -3.25 2.73 -10.60
C ALA A 240 -2.04 3.12 -11.45
N GLU A 241 -1.49 4.31 -11.22
CA GLU A 241 -0.32 4.82 -11.93
C GLU A 241 0.95 4.25 -11.28
N TYR A 242 1.54 3.26 -11.94
CA TYR A 242 2.86 2.77 -11.55
C TYR A 242 3.92 3.79 -11.96
N GLU A 243 4.15 4.80 -11.12
CA GLU A 243 5.33 5.68 -11.25
C GLU A 243 6.60 4.99 -10.72
N GLY A 244 6.43 3.96 -9.89
CA GLY A 244 7.54 3.20 -9.29
C GLY A 244 8.48 4.07 -8.46
N TYR A 245 9.67 3.54 -8.17
CA TYR A 245 10.77 4.31 -7.56
C TYR A 245 11.36 5.36 -8.51
N LYS A 246 10.81 5.61 -9.71
CA LYS A 246 11.38 6.57 -10.69
C LYS A 246 11.37 8.03 -10.21
N ILE A 247 10.74 8.32 -9.07
CA ILE A 247 10.85 9.61 -8.38
C ILE A 247 12.31 9.83 -7.90
N PHE A 248 12.99 8.76 -7.50
CA PHE A 248 14.43 8.69 -7.29
C PHE A 248 15.02 7.98 -8.52
N LYS A 249 15.51 8.73 -9.51
CA LYS A 249 16.17 8.11 -10.68
C LYS A 249 17.27 7.15 -10.26
N ASP A 250 17.93 7.47 -9.14
CA ASP A 250 18.78 6.61 -8.35
C ASP A 250 18.48 6.92 -6.86
N PRO A 251 17.97 5.96 -6.06
CA PRO A 251 17.94 6.15 -4.60
C PRO A 251 19.39 6.27 -4.09
N PRO A 252 19.63 7.05 -3.01
CA PRO A 252 20.94 7.06 -2.35
C PRO A 252 21.42 5.63 -2.05
N GLU A 253 22.74 5.37 -2.15
CA GLU A 253 23.31 4.04 -1.89
C GLU A 253 22.99 3.51 -0.48
N ASP A 254 22.68 4.41 0.46
CA ASP A 254 22.30 4.12 1.85
C ASP A 254 20.77 4.13 2.09
N PHE A 255 19.96 4.07 1.03
CA PHE A 255 18.50 4.09 1.18
C PHE A 255 18.00 2.85 1.94
N GLN A 256 17.52 3.07 3.16
CA GLN A 256 16.89 2.03 3.98
C GLN A 256 15.37 2.22 4.06
N TYR A 257 14.64 1.12 3.92
CA TYR A 257 13.18 1.11 4.10
C TYR A 257 12.83 0.97 5.60
N VAL A 258 12.98 2.07 6.34
CA VAL A 258 12.87 2.10 7.81
C VAL A 258 11.43 1.93 8.32
N TYR A 259 10.47 2.57 7.67
CA TYR A 259 9.08 2.61 8.10
C TYR A 259 8.23 1.54 7.40
N TRP A 260 7.39 0.82 8.15
CA TRP A 260 6.60 -0.34 7.67
C TRP A 260 7.41 -1.52 7.11
N GLY A 261 8.75 -1.48 7.20
CA GLY A 261 9.61 -2.54 6.68
C GLY A 261 9.26 -3.89 7.27
N GLU A 262 9.13 -3.98 8.59
CA GLU A 262 8.74 -5.22 9.25
C GLU A 262 7.44 -5.82 8.71
N ARG A 263 6.43 -4.99 8.39
CA ARG A 263 5.18 -5.47 7.78
C ARG A 263 5.40 -6.02 6.38
N LEU A 264 6.31 -5.41 5.61
CA LEU A 264 6.71 -5.89 4.29
C LEU A 264 7.48 -7.22 4.39
N ALA A 265 8.41 -7.33 5.33
CA ALA A 265 9.18 -8.53 5.60
C ALA A 265 8.28 -9.70 6.02
N LEU A 266 7.30 -9.46 6.89
CA LEU A 266 6.32 -10.48 7.28
C LEU A 266 5.52 -10.99 6.06
N LEU A 267 5.09 -10.10 5.16
CA LEU A 267 4.43 -10.52 3.93
C LEU A 267 5.34 -11.36 3.02
N HIS A 268 6.62 -10.99 2.94
CA HIS A 268 7.61 -11.72 2.14
C HIS A 268 7.84 -13.12 2.70
N GLU A 269 8.06 -13.22 4.02
CA GLU A 269 8.20 -14.49 4.73
C GLU A 269 6.96 -15.37 4.55
N MET A 270 5.75 -14.81 4.61
CA MET A 270 4.51 -15.55 4.33
C MET A 270 4.45 -16.07 2.89
N VAL A 271 4.94 -15.31 1.91
CA VAL A 271 5.01 -15.75 0.51
C VAL A 271 6.01 -16.89 0.33
N MET A 272 7.15 -16.82 1.03
CA MET A 272 8.23 -17.81 0.91
C MET A 272 7.97 -19.10 1.70
N SER A 273 7.27 -19.01 2.83
CA SER A 273 6.97 -20.15 3.70
C SER A 273 5.81 -21.04 3.24
N ARG A 274 5.01 -20.62 2.24
CA ARG A 274 3.88 -21.43 1.79
C ARG A 274 4.31 -22.62 0.91
N PRO A 275 3.82 -23.83 1.19
CA PRO A 275 4.14 -25.00 0.39
C PRO A 275 3.55 -24.91 -1.04
N PRO A 276 4.21 -25.52 -2.03
CA PRO A 276 3.84 -25.42 -3.43
C PRO A 276 2.43 -25.98 -3.69
N ARG A 277 1.61 -25.22 -4.43
CA ARG A 277 0.16 -25.52 -4.59
C ARG A 277 -0.08 -26.59 -5.65
N ASN A 278 0.71 -26.58 -6.71
CA ASN A 278 0.48 -27.46 -7.86
C ASN A 278 1.25 -28.78 -7.72
N LYS A 279 0.71 -29.87 -8.31
CA LYS A 279 1.43 -31.17 -8.35
C LYS A 279 2.80 -31.03 -9.02
N LEU A 280 2.89 -30.20 -10.07
CA LEU A 280 4.15 -29.90 -10.77
C LEU A 280 5.13 -29.10 -9.90
N GLU A 281 4.63 -28.13 -9.14
CA GLU A 281 5.46 -27.28 -8.27
C GLU A 281 5.94 -28.07 -7.05
N ARG A 282 5.10 -28.95 -6.49
CA ARG A 282 5.49 -29.95 -5.49
C ARG A 282 6.53 -30.92 -6.03
N TRP A 283 6.39 -31.32 -7.28
CA TRP A 283 7.33 -32.20 -7.97
C TRP A 283 8.69 -31.51 -8.19
N LEU A 284 8.69 -30.25 -8.66
CA LEU A 284 9.90 -29.43 -8.85
C LEU A 284 10.59 -29.10 -7.51
N HIS A 285 9.83 -28.83 -6.46
CA HIS A 285 10.40 -28.58 -5.15
C HIS A 285 10.96 -29.87 -4.51
N ARG A 286 10.38 -31.04 -4.82
CA ARG A 286 10.95 -32.35 -4.46
C ARG A 286 12.23 -32.68 -5.25
N GLN A 287 12.45 -32.00 -6.37
CA GLN A 287 13.64 -32.14 -7.22
C GLN A 287 14.83 -31.30 -6.71
N SER A 288 14.61 -30.21 -5.95
CA SER A 288 15.69 -29.37 -5.43
C SER A 288 16.40 -29.94 -4.20
N ASN A 289 16.00 -31.12 -3.71
CA ASN A 289 16.77 -31.88 -2.73
C ASN A 289 17.75 -32.80 -3.47
N GLU A 290 19.04 -32.67 -3.17
CA GLU A 290 20.16 -33.37 -3.83
C GLU A 290 19.99 -34.90 -3.93
N GLY A 291 19.19 -35.51 -3.04
CA GLY A 291 18.92 -36.95 -3.02
C GLY A 291 18.16 -37.52 -4.22
N ASN A 292 17.51 -36.71 -5.06
CA ASN A 292 16.70 -37.19 -6.20
C ASN A 292 17.39 -37.07 -7.58
N ALA A 293 18.60 -36.54 -7.66
CA ALA A 293 19.32 -36.35 -8.93
C ALA A 293 19.53 -37.70 -9.68
N LEU A 294 19.84 -38.75 -8.95
CA LEU A 294 20.05 -40.10 -9.50
C LEU A 294 18.77 -40.68 -10.12
N PHE A 295 17.61 -40.42 -9.52
CA PHE A 295 16.34 -40.89 -10.05
C PHE A 295 15.99 -40.22 -11.39
N ILE A 296 16.28 -38.92 -11.52
CA ILE A 296 16.07 -38.17 -12.77
C ILE A 296 17.02 -38.68 -13.86
N ALA A 297 18.29 -38.90 -13.52
CA ALA A 297 19.25 -39.48 -14.45
C ALA A 297 18.79 -40.85 -14.97
N LEU A 298 18.24 -41.70 -14.09
CA LEU A 298 17.64 -42.99 -14.45
C LEU A 298 16.44 -42.85 -15.38
N VAL A 299 15.52 -41.94 -15.09
CA VAL A 299 14.34 -41.71 -15.94
C VAL A 299 14.74 -41.14 -17.30
N ALA A 300 15.68 -40.18 -17.34
CA ALA A 300 16.21 -39.62 -18.58
C ALA A 300 16.92 -40.68 -19.43
N LEU A 301 17.68 -41.57 -18.79
CA LEU A 301 18.31 -42.71 -19.45
C LEU A 301 17.26 -43.67 -20.03
N LEU A 302 16.21 -43.98 -19.26
CA LEU A 302 15.12 -44.85 -19.72
C LEU A 302 14.37 -44.26 -20.92
N ILE A 303 14.08 -42.95 -20.89
CA ILE A 303 13.48 -42.24 -22.02
C ILE A 303 14.41 -42.28 -23.23
N SER A 304 15.72 -42.06 -23.05
CA SER A 304 16.71 -42.13 -24.12
C SER A 304 16.76 -43.51 -24.79
N ILE A 305 16.73 -44.59 -23.98
CA ILE A 305 16.68 -45.97 -24.47
C ILE A 305 15.40 -46.21 -25.30
N LEU A 306 14.24 -45.77 -24.81
CA LEU A 306 12.97 -45.93 -25.51
C LEU A 306 12.97 -45.19 -26.85
N VAL A 307 13.46 -43.95 -26.89
CA VAL A 307 13.62 -43.17 -28.13
C VAL A 307 14.58 -43.87 -29.09
N GLY A 308 15.68 -44.45 -28.57
CA GLY A 308 16.62 -45.24 -29.37
C GLY A 308 15.96 -46.45 -30.03
N ILE A 309 15.17 -47.22 -29.27
CA ILE A 309 14.45 -48.40 -29.80
C ILE A 309 13.44 -47.99 -30.88
N ILE A 310 12.68 -46.92 -30.64
CA ILE A 310 11.72 -46.40 -31.63
C ILE A 310 12.45 -45.98 -32.91
N SER A 311 13.60 -45.30 -32.78
CA SER A 311 14.41 -44.84 -33.91
C SER A 311 14.94 -46.02 -34.75
N ILE A 312 15.39 -47.10 -34.10
CA ILE A 312 15.82 -48.33 -34.78
C ILE A 312 14.65 -48.97 -35.53
N GLY A 313 13.46 -49.01 -34.92
CA GLY A 313 12.25 -49.53 -35.57
C GLY A 313 11.87 -48.73 -36.83
N LEU A 314 11.92 -47.40 -36.74
CA LEU A 314 11.69 -46.52 -37.89
C LEU A 314 12.73 -46.74 -38.99
N ALA A 315 14.00 -46.89 -38.64
CA ALA A 315 15.06 -47.18 -39.60
C ALA A 315 14.85 -48.53 -40.31
N ALA A 316 14.43 -49.57 -39.59
CA ALA A 316 14.12 -50.87 -40.19
C ALA A 316 12.95 -50.79 -41.19
N VAL A 317 11.89 -50.03 -40.86
CA VAL A 317 10.78 -49.79 -41.78
C VAL A 317 11.24 -49.00 -43.01
N GLN A 318 12.07 -47.98 -42.84
CA GLN A 318 12.64 -47.21 -43.95
C GLN A 318 13.48 -48.10 -44.89
N ILE A 319 14.35 -48.96 -44.34
CA ILE A 319 15.14 -49.93 -45.10
C ILE A 319 14.22 -50.89 -45.86
N TRP A 320 13.16 -51.39 -45.22
CA TRP A 320 12.18 -52.27 -45.86
C TRP A 320 11.48 -51.59 -47.03
N ILE A 321 11.00 -50.35 -46.86
CA ILE A 321 10.36 -49.56 -47.91
C ILE A 321 11.32 -49.35 -49.09
N ALA A 322 12.57 -48.99 -48.80
CA ALA A 322 13.60 -48.80 -49.84
C ALA A 322 13.90 -50.10 -50.60
N TRP A 323 14.00 -51.23 -49.90
CA TRP A 323 14.20 -52.55 -50.52
C TRP A 323 13.01 -52.96 -51.40
N MET A 324 11.78 -52.75 -50.91
CA MET A 324 10.56 -53.00 -51.70
C MET A 324 10.49 -52.12 -52.94
N ALA A 325 10.85 -50.83 -52.82
CA ALA A 325 10.89 -49.90 -53.96
C ALA A 325 11.95 -50.27 -55.00
N TRP A 326 13.11 -50.78 -54.57
CA TRP A 326 14.14 -51.28 -55.48
C TRP A 326 13.72 -52.58 -56.19
N LYS A 327 13.04 -53.49 -55.49
CA LYS A 327 12.61 -54.78 -56.04
C LYS A 327 11.38 -54.69 -56.94
N HIS A 328 10.49 -53.73 -56.65
CA HIS A 328 9.28 -53.46 -57.43
C HIS A 328 9.26 -51.99 -57.86
N PRO A 329 10.16 -51.55 -58.76
CA PRO A 329 10.12 -50.21 -59.29
C PRO A 329 8.83 -50.05 -60.09
N THR A 330 8.03 -49.05 -59.76
CA THR A 330 6.85 -48.73 -60.55
C THR A 330 7.30 -48.26 -61.94
N PRO A 331 6.78 -48.84 -63.03
CA PRO A 331 7.03 -48.28 -64.36
C PRO A 331 6.53 -46.83 -64.37
N GLY A 332 7.42 -45.89 -64.69
CA GLY A 332 7.15 -44.46 -64.56
C GLY A 332 5.91 -44.04 -65.34
N SER A 333 5.06 -43.23 -64.68
CA SER A 333 4.10 -42.40 -65.42
C SER A 333 4.92 -41.27 -66.07
N PRO A 334 4.85 -41.08 -67.41
CA PRO A 334 5.47 -39.94 -68.05
C PRO A 334 4.69 -38.67 -67.69
N GLY A 335 5.42 -37.59 -67.39
CA GLY A 335 5.02 -36.18 -67.53
C GLY A 335 3.72 -35.75 -66.88
#